data_AF-A0A965DLX9-F1
#
_entry.id   AF-A0A965DLX9-F1
#
_cell.length_a   1.000
_cell.length_b   1.000
_cell.length_c   1.000
_cell.angle_alpha   90.00
_cell.angle_beta   90.00
_cell.angle_gamma   90.00
#
_symmetry.space_group_name_H-M   'P 1'
#
loop_
_entity.id
_entity.type
_entity.pdbx_description
1 polymer ?
#
loop_
_entity_poly.entity_id
_entity_poly.type
_entity_poly.pdbx_seq_one_letter_code
_entity_poly.pdbx_strand_id
1 'polypeptide(L)' 'MLKEKIEQLSKAYFESYRSVRHHLHAHPELSYKEFNTSTFIQQHLNDLNI' A
#
# COMPACT_ATOMS: atom_id res chain seq x y z
N MET A 1 -10.07 20.08 13.79
CA MET A 1 -11.21 19.52 13.00
C MET A 1 -10.81 18.17 12.43
N LEU A 2 -11.75 17.23 12.24
CA LEU A 2 -11.46 15.89 11.69
C LEU A 2 -10.74 15.96 10.32
N LYS A 3 -11.13 16.91 9.47
CA LYS A 3 -10.51 17.17 8.16
C LYS A 3 -9.01 17.42 8.24
N GLU A 4 -8.57 18.30 9.14
CA GLU A 4 -7.16 18.67 9.30
C GLU A 4 -6.32 17.45 9.73
N LYS A 5 -6.87 16.62 10.61
CA LYS A 5 -6.21 15.37 11.04
C LYS A 5 -6.05 14.40 9.86
N ILE A 6 -7.06 14.26 9.01
CA ILE A 6 -6.99 13.43 7.80
C ILE A 6 -5.92 13.97 6.84
N GLU A 7 -5.89 15.27 6.59
CA GLU A 7 -4.89 15.90 5.71
C GLU A 7 -3.47 15.73 6.24
N GLN A 8 -3.26 15.86 7.55
CA GLN A 8 -1.97 15.63 8.19
C GLN A 8 -1.51 14.18 8.04
N LEU A 9 -2.39 13.21 8.31
CA LEU A 9 -2.07 11.79 8.18
C LEU A 9 -1.82 11.40 6.72
N SER A 10 -2.61 11.91 5.77
CA SER A 10 -2.41 11.69 4.34
C SER A 10 -1.03 12.14 3.88
N LYS A 11 -0.60 13.34 4.30
CA LYS A 11 0.75 13.85 4.01
C LYS A 11 1.83 12.98 4.64
N ALA A 12 1.63 12.53 5.88
CA ALA A 12 2.60 11.70 6.60
C ALA A 12 2.81 10.33 5.93
N TYR A 13 1.76 9.73 5.36
CA TYR A 13 1.83 8.40 4.74
C TYR A 13 2.08 8.42 3.22
N PHE A 14 2.12 9.61 2.59
CA PHE A 14 2.18 9.74 1.13
C PHE A 14 3.36 8.98 0.51
N GLU A 15 4.59 9.19 1.01
CA GLU A 15 5.77 8.55 0.42
C GLU A 15 5.75 7.02 0.59
N SER A 16 5.23 6.52 1.71
CA SER A 16 5.06 5.08 1.95
C SER A 16 4.13 4.45 0.91
N TYR A 17 2.95 5.04 0.68
CA TYR A 17 2.00 4.52 -0.31
C TYR A 17 2.42 4.77 -1.75
N ARG A 18 3.20 5.82 -2.01
CA ARG A 18 3.86 6.04 -3.30
C ARG A 18 4.86 4.92 -3.60
N SER A 19 5.64 4.48 -2.61
CA SER A 19 6.55 3.33 -2.73
C SER A 19 5.79 2.04 -3.03
N VAL A 20 4.70 1.77 -2.30
CA VAL A 20 3.79 0.63 -2.57
C VAL A 20 3.31 0.65 -4.02
N ARG A 21 2.83 1.80 -4.51
CA ARG A 21 2.40 1.95 -5.91
C ARG A 21 3.53 1.65 -6.89
N HIS A 22 4.75 2.14 -6.64
CA HIS A 22 5.89 1.87 -7.50
C HIS A 22 6.26 0.37 -7.53
N HIS A 23 6.23 -0.30 -6.38
CA HIS A 23 6.47 -1.74 -6.30
C HIS A 23 5.45 -2.53 -7.13
N LEU A 24 4.15 -2.26 -6.94
CA LEU A 24 3.09 -2.95 -7.69
C LEU A 24 3.15 -2.66 -9.19
N HIS A 25 3.48 -1.42 -9.58
CA HIS A 25 3.61 -1.07 -10.99
C HIS A 25 4.83 -1.71 -11.66
N ALA A 26 5.91 -1.97 -10.91
CA ALA A 26 7.10 -2.66 -11.40
C ALA A 26 6.90 -4.18 -11.53
N HIS A 27 5.91 -4.76 -10.83
CA HIS A 27 5.64 -6.20 -10.82
C HIS A 27 4.17 -6.51 -11.14
N PRO A 28 3.66 -6.15 -12.35
CA PRO A 28 2.29 -6.45 -12.72
C PRO A 28 2.10 -7.95 -12.94
N GLU A 29 0.98 -8.48 -12.46
CA GLU A 29 0.58 -9.87 -12.65
C GLU A 29 -0.76 -9.96 -13.39
N LEU A 30 -0.96 -11.06 -14.11
CA LEU A 30 -2.22 -11.35 -14.81
C LEU A 30 -3.27 -11.80 -13.81
N SER A 31 -4.54 -11.58 -14.15
CA SER A 31 -5.67 -12.13 -13.39
C SER A 31 -5.56 -13.65 -13.21
N TYR A 32 -5.90 -14.11 -12.01
CA TYR A 32 -5.75 -15.49 -11.53
C TYR A 32 -4.28 -15.96 -11.40
N LYS A 33 -3.31 -15.04 -11.47
CA LYS A 33 -1.87 -15.31 -11.30
C LYS A 33 -1.17 -14.28 -10.41
N GLU A 34 -1.93 -13.46 -9.68
CA GLU A 34 -1.47 -12.43 -8.76
C GLU A 34 -0.87 -12.97 -7.43
N PHE A 35 -0.03 -13.99 -7.50
CA PHE A 35 0.54 -14.65 -6.33
C PHE A 35 1.49 -13.72 -5.57
N ASN A 36 2.40 -13.03 -6.26
CA ASN A 36 3.36 -12.15 -5.61
C ASN A 36 2.68 -10.89 -5.06
N THR A 37 1.72 -10.34 -5.81
CA THR A 37 0.88 -9.22 -5.38
C THR A 37 0.11 -9.58 -4.11
N SER A 38 -0.50 -10.77 -4.08
CA SER A 38 -1.20 -11.27 -2.90
C SER A 38 -0.27 -11.44 -1.70
N THR A 39 0.93 -12.00 -1.90
CA THR A 39 1.93 -12.14 -0.83
C THR A 39 2.38 -10.78 -0.30
N PHE A 40 2.66 -9.83 -1.18
CA PHE A 40 3.07 -8.48 -0.82
C PHE A 40 2.01 -7.75 0.02
N ILE A 41 0.73 -7.83 -0.38
CA ILE A 41 -0.38 -7.23 0.37
C ILE A 41 -0.51 -7.86 1.75
N GLN A 42 -0.46 -9.20 1.85
CA GLN A 42 -0.55 -9.91 3.13
C GLN A 42 0.57 -9.49 4.09
N GLN A 43 1.81 -9.38 3.58
CA GLN A 43 2.93 -8.90 4.38
C GLN A 43 2.70 -7.47 4.87
N HIS A 44 2.25 -6.57 3.98
CA HIS A 44 1.97 -5.19 4.35
C HIS A 44 0.89 -5.07 5.44
N LEU A 45 -0.18 -5.88 5.36
CA LEU A 45 -1.23 -5.91 6.39
C LEU A 45 -0.71 -6.46 7.72
N ASN A 46 0.07 -7.54 7.68
CA ASN A 46 0.72 -8.10 8.88
C ASN A 46 1.62 -7.06 9.57
N ASP A 47 2.40 -6.28 8.81
CA ASP A 47 3.26 -5.22 9.35
C ASP A 47 2.45 -4.10 10.02
N LEU A 48 1.23 -3.86 9.54
CA LEU A 48 0.26 -2.94 10.15
C LEU A 48 -0.48 -3.56 11.34
N ASN A 49 -0.25 -4.84 11.65
CA ASN A 49 -0.96 -5.63 12.66
C ASN A 49 -2.47 -5.73 12.38
N ILE A 50 -2.83 -5.96 11.12
CA ILE A 50 -4.21 -6.15 10.62
C ILE A 50 -4.41 -7.59 10.15
#